data_AF-I8URY6-F1
#
_entry.id   AF-I8URY6-F1
#
_cell.length_a   1.000
_cell.length_b   1.000
_cell.length_c   1.000
_cell.angle_alpha   90.00
_cell.angle_beta   90.00
_cell.angle_gamma   90.00
#
_symmetry.space_group_name_H-M   'P 1'
#
loop_
_entity.id
_entity.type
_entity.pdbx_description
1 polymer ?
#
loop_
_entity_poly.entity_id
_entity_poly.type
_entity_poly.pdbx_seq_one_letter_code
_entity_poly.pdbx_strand_id
1 'polypeptide(L)'
;MRRIKLYYLFFFSTLKINVPFSVLASLLIVKWDWSIFFEPFPYMLGGLGIVASLLYKEILEKEAYYFYYNSGIPKRNLIISVFAVYWFILWIMKLCIICLK
;
A
#
# COMPACT_ATOMS: atom_id res chain seq x y z
N MET A 1 19.83 11.98 3.04
CA MET A 1 19.56 10.53 3.22
C MET A 1 18.52 10.21 4.31
N ARG A 2 18.53 10.87 5.48
CA ARG A 2 17.60 10.56 6.61
C ARG A 2 16.11 10.59 6.24
N ARG A 3 15.65 11.60 5.48
CA ARG A 3 14.22 11.75 5.13
C ARG A 3 13.70 10.65 4.21
N ILE A 4 14.47 10.24 3.20
CA ILE A 4 14.07 9.16 2.28
C ILE A 4 13.91 7.84 3.05
N LYS A 5 14.82 7.56 4.00
CA LYS A 5 14.71 6.40 4.89
C LYS A 5 13.41 6.42 5.71
N LEU A 6 12.96 7.59 6.16
CA LEU A 6 11.70 7.73 6.88
C LEU A 6 10.48 7.47 5.99
N TYR A 7 10.47 7.99 4.76
CA TYR A 7 9.40 7.66 3.79
C TYR A 7 9.37 6.17 3.47
N TYR A 8 10.54 5.55 3.29
CA TYR A 8 10.65 4.11 3.08
C TYR A 8 10.13 3.30 4.28
N LEU A 9 10.51 3.67 5.51
CA LEU A 9 10.02 3.02 6.73
C LEU A 9 8.49 3.16 6.86
N PHE A 10 7.96 4.34 6.55
CA PHE A 10 6.51 4.57 6.54
C PHE A 10 5.82 3.67 5.53
N PHE A 11 6.31 3.62 4.28
CA PHE A 11 5.77 2.77 3.23
C PHE A 11 5.86 1.28 3.60
N PHE A 12 6.99 0.82 4.13
CA PHE A 12 7.15 -0.56 4.56
C PHE A 12 6.17 -0.94 5.68
N SER A 13 5.89 -0.03 6.60
CA SER A 13 4.86 -0.26 7.62
C SER A 13 3.44 -0.30 7.04
N THR A 14 3.14 0.44 5.96
CA THR A 14 1.86 0.29 5.25
C THR A 14 1.75 -1.03 4.50
N LEU A 15 2.84 -1.54 3.92
CA LEU A 15 2.88 -2.83 3.21
C LEU A 15 2.47 -4.00 4.10
N LYS A 16 2.90 -4.01 5.37
CA LYS A 16 2.56 -5.06 6.35
C LYS A 16 1.05 -5.25 6.53
N ILE A 17 0.26 -4.21 6.29
CA ILE A 17 -1.19 -4.23 6.44
C ILE A 17 -1.86 -4.32 5.08
N ASN A 18 -1.40 -3.52 4.11
CA ASN A 18 -1.96 -3.49 2.76
C ASN A 18 -1.93 -4.88 2.12
N VAL A 19 -0.78 -5.57 2.13
CA VAL A 19 -0.64 -6.87 1.43
C VAL A 19 -1.61 -7.91 1.99
N PRO A 20 -1.67 -8.20 3.31
CA PRO A 20 -2.64 -9.14 3.85
C PRO A 20 -4.10 -8.77 3.53
N PHE A 21 -4.49 -7.50 3.70
CA PHE A 21 -5.86 -7.07 3.40
C PHE A 21 -6.20 -7.22 1.91
N SER A 22 -5.26 -6.90 1.03
CA SER A 22 -5.45 -7.01 -0.41
C SER A 22 -5.52 -8.45 -0.88
N VAL A 23 -4.69 -9.34 -0.31
CA VAL A 23 -4.79 -10.79 -0.56
C VAL A 23 -6.13 -11.32 -0.11
N LEU A 24 -6.56 -11.02 1.12
CA LEU A 24 -7.84 -11.45 1.67
C LEU A 24 -9.02 -10.94 0.82
N ALA A 25 -9.03 -9.65 0.46
CA ALA A 25 -10.07 -9.08 -0.38
C ALA A 25 -10.12 -9.74 -1.78
N SER A 26 -8.95 -10.01 -2.37
CA SER A 26 -8.87 -10.65 -3.69
C SER A 26 -9.35 -12.09 -3.65
N LEU A 27 -8.97 -12.86 -2.61
CA LEU A 27 -9.47 -14.21 -2.40
C LEU A 27 -11.00 -14.20 -2.27
N LEU A 28 -11.58 -13.26 -1.51
CA LEU A 28 -13.03 -13.13 -1.32
C LEU A 28 -13.77 -12.86 -2.63
N ILE A 29 -13.23 -11.98 -3.48
CA ILE A 29 -13.80 -11.67 -4.80
C ILE A 29 -13.79 -12.92 -5.69
N VAL A 30 -12.68 -13.66 -5.64
CA VAL A 30 -12.37 -14.76 -6.55
C VAL A 30 -12.93 -16.11 -6.05
N LYS A 31 -13.55 -16.14 -4.86
CA LYS A 31 -14.11 -17.36 -4.26
C LYS A 31 -13.10 -18.53 -4.22
N TRP A 32 -11.84 -18.23 -3.92
CA TRP A 32 -10.73 -19.18 -3.80
C TRP A 32 -10.27 -19.81 -5.13
N ASP A 33 -10.70 -19.28 -6.27
CA ASP A 33 -10.19 -19.70 -7.59
C ASP A 33 -8.83 -19.07 -7.93
N TRP A 34 -7.75 -19.79 -7.67
CA TRP A 34 -6.39 -19.29 -7.91
C TRP A 34 -6.09 -18.90 -9.37
N SER A 35 -6.88 -19.38 -10.34
CA SER A 35 -6.63 -19.10 -11.76
C SER A 35 -6.83 -17.62 -12.13
N ILE A 36 -7.77 -16.94 -11.46
CA ILE A 36 -8.12 -15.54 -11.73
C ILE A 36 -7.64 -14.59 -10.61
N PHE A 37 -6.92 -15.09 -9.61
CA PHE A 37 -6.46 -14.30 -8.45
C PHE A 37 -5.70 -13.02 -8.84
N PHE A 38 -4.86 -13.10 -9.87
CA PHE A 38 -4.05 -11.97 -10.33
C PHE A 38 -4.84 -10.87 -11.05
N GLU A 39 -6.12 -11.08 -11.37
CA GLU A 39 -6.95 -10.07 -12.00
C GLU A 39 -7.39 -8.98 -11.00
N PRO A 40 -8.03 -9.28 -9.86
CA PRO A 40 -8.42 -8.27 -8.88
C PRO A 40 -7.28 -7.84 -7.95
N PHE A 41 -6.25 -8.65 -7.77
CA PHE A 41 -5.19 -8.39 -6.79
C PHE A 41 -4.49 -7.03 -6.95
N PRO A 42 -4.05 -6.61 -8.15
CA PRO A 42 -3.46 -5.29 -8.34
C PRO A 42 -4.41 -4.17 -7.88
N TYR A 43 -5.69 -4.26 -8.24
CA TYR A 43 -6.69 -3.25 -7.88
C TYR A 43 -6.95 -3.19 -6.37
N MET A 44 -6.97 -4.34 -5.69
CA MET A 44 -7.11 -4.37 -4.23
C MET A 44 -5.87 -3.77 -3.55
N LEU A 45 -4.67 -4.09 -4.04
CA LEU A 45 -3.39 -3.58 -3.54
C LEU A 45 -3.21 -2.07 -3.72
N GLY A 46 -3.70 -1.54 -4.83
CA GLY A 46 -3.69 -0.11 -5.15
C GLY A 46 -4.88 0.69 -4.60
N GLY A 47 -5.91 0.02 -4.08
CA GLY A 47 -7.15 0.62 -3.61
C GLY A 47 -7.42 0.29 -2.15
N LEU A 48 -8.21 -0.75 -1.93
CA LEU A 48 -8.71 -1.14 -0.61
C LEU A 48 -7.59 -1.32 0.42
N GLY A 49 -6.50 -1.98 0.05
CA GLY A 49 -5.37 -2.20 0.96
C GLY A 49 -4.66 -0.92 1.38
N ILE A 50 -4.57 0.09 0.50
CA ILE A 50 -4.03 1.41 0.88
C ILE A 50 -4.95 2.05 1.91
N VAL A 51 -6.25 2.11 1.64
CA VAL A 51 -7.24 2.71 2.54
C VAL A 51 -7.22 2.00 3.90
N ALA A 52 -7.24 0.67 3.93
CA ALA A 52 -7.17 -0.11 5.17
C ALA A 52 -5.87 0.17 5.95
N SER A 53 -4.72 0.24 5.27
CA SER A 53 -3.44 0.51 5.92
C SER A 53 -3.36 1.92 6.52
N LEU A 54 -3.94 2.92 5.85
CA LEU A 54 -3.98 4.29 6.35
C LEU A 54 -4.96 4.43 7.52
N LEU A 55 -6.15 3.81 7.43
CA LEU A 55 -7.13 3.79 8.52
C LEU A 55 -6.58 3.07 9.75
N TYR A 56 -5.92 1.93 9.58
CA TYR A 56 -5.26 1.22 10.68
C TYR A 56 -4.28 2.14 11.40
N LYS A 57 -3.41 2.85 10.65
CA LYS A 57 -2.45 3.78 11.23
C LYS A 57 -3.11 4.97 11.91
N GLU A 58 -4.20 5.46 11.34
CA GLU A 58 -4.93 6.59 11.88
C GLU A 58 -5.68 6.26 13.17
N ILE A 59 -6.06 4.99 13.38
CA ILE A 59 -6.75 4.55 14.59
C ILE A 59 -5.74 4.07 15.66
N LEU A 60 -4.81 3.19 15.28
CA LEU A 60 -3.96 2.44 16.20
C LEU A 60 -2.55 3.01 16.35
N GLU A 61 -2.02 3.69 15.34
CA GLU A 61 -0.64 4.21 15.34
C GLU A 61 -0.58 5.74 15.23
N LYS A 62 -1.52 6.44 15.87
CA LYS A 62 -1.55 7.93 15.88
C LYS A 62 -0.21 8.52 16.31
N GLU A 63 0.43 7.90 17.29
CA GLU A 63 1.72 8.34 17.83
C GLU A 63 2.86 8.27 16.82
N ALA A 64 2.81 7.33 15.88
CA ALA A 64 3.81 7.20 14.84
C ALA A 64 3.85 8.44 13.93
N TYR A 65 2.70 9.11 13.71
CA TYR A 65 2.68 10.36 12.95
C TYR A 65 3.43 11.50 13.64
N TYR A 66 3.45 11.56 14.98
CA TYR A 66 4.22 12.57 15.71
C TYR A 66 5.72 12.38 15.51
N PHE A 67 6.22 11.15 15.42
CA PHE A 67 7.62 10.86 15.11
C PHE A 67 8.06 11.44 13.75
N TYR A 68 7.24 11.26 12.72
CA TYR A 68 7.53 11.83 11.39
C TYR A 68 7.36 13.34 11.35
N TYR A 69 6.39 13.89 12.09
CA TYR A 69 6.18 15.32 12.22
C TYR A 69 7.37 16.01 12.89
N ASN A 70 7.88 15.47 14.00
CA ASN A 70 9.08 15.96 14.68
C ASN A 70 10.33 15.88 13.79
N SER A 71 10.32 14.99 12.80
CA SER A 71 11.37 14.89 11.77
C SER A 71 11.20 15.91 10.62
N GLY A 72 10.19 16.78 10.68
CA GLY A 72 9.87 17.81 9.70
C GLY A 72 9.12 17.29 8.46
N ILE A 73 8.45 16.14 8.56
CA ILE A 73 7.65 15.56 7.47
C ILE A 73 6.16 15.65 7.86
N PRO A 74 5.34 16.45 7.15
CA PRO A 74 3.92 16.53 7.43
C PRO A 74 3.20 15.24 6.97
N LYS A 75 2.12 14.89 7.67
CA LYS A 75 1.28 13.71 7.38
C LYS A 75 0.85 13.63 5.91
N ARG A 76 0.50 14.77 5.30
CA ARG A 76 0.06 14.83 3.90
C ARG A 76 1.12 14.28 2.94
N ASN A 77 2.40 14.62 3.17
CA ASN A 77 3.49 14.16 2.31
C ASN A 77 3.71 12.65 2.43
N LEU A 78 3.55 12.09 3.63
CA LEU A 78 3.61 10.64 3.83
C LEU A 78 2.50 9.93 3.03
N ILE A 79 1.27 10.42 3.13
CA ILE A 79 0.13 9.85 2.41
C ILE A 79 0.35 9.94 0.89
N ILE A 80 0.72 11.12 0.38
CA ILE A 80 1.01 11.31 -1.05
C ILE A 80 2.13 10.38 -1.51
N SER A 81 3.18 10.21 -0.70
CA SER A 81 4.28 9.29 -1.04
C SER A 81 3.82 7.84 -1.16
N VAL A 82 2.91 7.38 -0.29
CA VAL A 82 2.36 6.03 -0.34
C VAL A 82 1.53 5.84 -1.61
N PHE A 83 0.63 6.79 -1.91
CA PHE A 83 -0.15 6.75 -3.15
C PHE A 83 0.73 6.75 -4.40
N ALA A 84 1.77 7.59 -4.44
CA ALA A 84 2.69 7.68 -5.57
C ALA A 84 3.45 6.36 -5.80
N VAL A 85 3.96 5.74 -4.73
CA VAL A 85 4.67 4.45 -4.84
C VAL A 85 3.73 3.34 -5.28
N TYR A 86 2.53 3.23 -4.70
CA TYR A 86 1.57 2.21 -5.14
C TYR A 86 1.08 2.42 -6.56
N TRP A 87 0.89 3.67 -6.99
CA TRP A 87 0.56 3.98 -8.37
C TRP A 87 1.65 3.48 -9.34
N PHE A 88 2.93 3.68 -8.99
CA PHE A 88 4.04 3.16 -9.78
C PHE A 88 4.08 1.63 -9.81
N ILE A 89 3.85 0.97 -8.67
CA ILE A 89 3.75 -0.49 -8.57
C ILE A 89 2.62 -1.03 -9.47
N LEU A 90 1.44 -0.40 -9.45
CA LEU A 90 0.32 -0.78 -10.32
C LEU A 90 0.70 -0.72 -11.81
N TRP A 91 1.39 0.34 -12.22
CA TRP A 91 1.87 0.48 -13.59
C TRP A 91 2.85 -0.63 -13.97
N ILE A 92 3.82 -0.94 -13.10
CA ILE A 92 4.76 -2.05 -13.32
C ILE A 92 4.00 -3.37 -13.44
N MET A 93 3.08 -3.66 -12.51
CA MET A 93 2.30 -4.91 -12.54
C MET A 93 1.49 -5.03 -13.83
N LYS A 94 0.85 -3.94 -14.29
CA LYS A 94 0.13 -3.94 -15.57
C LYS A 94 1.07 -4.21 -16.75
N LEU A 95 2.24 -3.58 -16.79
CA LEU A 95 3.24 -3.82 -17.84
C LEU A 95 3.72 -5.29 -17.82
N CYS A 96 3.97 -5.85 -16.64
CA CYS A 96 4.35 -7.26 -16.49
C CYS A 96 3.25 -8.20 -17.00
N ILE A 97 1.98 -7.95 -16.67
CA ILE A 97 0.85 -8.77 -17.12
C ILE A 97 0.70 -8.71 -18.65
N ILE A 98 0.88 -7.53 -19.25
CA ILE A 98 0.84 -7.37 -20.71
C ILE A 98 2.00 -8.12 -21.39
N CYS A 99 3.19 -8.06 -20.80
CA CYS A 99 4.38 -8.74 -21.35
C CYS A 99 4.32 -10.28 -21.22
N LEU A 100 3.58 -10.79 -20.22
CA LEU A 100 3.41 -12.22 -19.99
C LEU A 100 2.31 -12.88 -20.83
N LYS A 101 1.42 -12.08 -21.44
CA LYS A 101 0.35 -12.53 -22.34
C LYS A 101 0.83 -12.51 -23.79
#